data_AF-A0AAW7CYA5-F1
#
_entry.id   AF-A0AAW7CYA5-F1
#
_cell.length_a   1.000
_cell.length_b   1.000
_cell.length_c   1.000
_cell.angle_alpha   90.00
_cell.angle_beta   90.00
_cell.angle_gamma   90.00
#
_symmetry.space_group_name_H-M   'P 1'
#
loop_
_entity.id
_entity.type
_entity.pdbx_description
1 polymer ?
#
loop_
_entity_poly.entity_id
_entity_poly.type
_entity_poly.pdbx_seq_one_letter_code
_entity_poly.pdbx_strand_id
1 'polypeptide(L)'
;MFTSSKVAIQVQSVYIESQSSPEDERYVFAYTISIHNLNKCAIRLLRRYWLITNAQGNTTEVRGEGVVGEQPLIEPGTQYRYTSGAVLETPMGTMEGHYEMIDTDGRLFQIEIPVFRLALPTLIN
;
A
#
# COMPACT_ATOMS: atom_id res chain seq x y z
N MET A 1 -26.79 -0.31 -4.20
CA MET A 1 -26.11 -1.46 -4.83
C MET A 1 -24.65 -1.08 -5.00
N PHE A 2 -23.74 -1.63 -4.19
CA PHE A 2 -22.31 -1.44 -4.41
C PHE A 2 -21.87 -2.48 -5.44
N THR A 3 -21.54 -2.04 -6.64
CA THR A 3 -20.82 -2.86 -7.61
C THR A 3 -19.50 -3.29 -6.97
N SER A 4 -19.33 -4.58 -6.74
CA SER A 4 -18.07 -5.15 -6.27
C SER A 4 -17.00 -4.89 -7.33
N SER A 5 -16.20 -3.85 -7.13
CA SER A 5 -15.08 -3.50 -8.02
C SER A 5 -14.07 -4.64 -8.01
N LYS A 6 -13.73 -5.16 -9.19
CA LYS A 6 -12.78 -6.26 -9.35
C LYS A 6 -11.37 -5.68 -9.50
N VAL A 7 -10.77 -5.26 -8.40
CA VAL A 7 -9.37 -4.80 -8.38
C VAL A 7 -8.60 -5.71 -7.43
N ALA A 8 -7.50 -6.30 -7.91
CA ALA A 8 -6.65 -7.14 -7.09
C ALA A 8 -5.43 -6.34 -6.63
N ILE A 9 -5.14 -6.39 -5.32
CA ILE A 9 -3.98 -5.77 -4.70
C ILE A 9 -3.00 -6.86 -4.27
N GLN A 10 -1.76 -6.74 -4.71
CA GLN A 10 -0.65 -7.58 -4.25
C GLN A 10 0.43 -6.72 -3.63
N VAL A 11 0.97 -7.16 -2.50
CA VAL A 11 2.00 -6.43 -1.76
C VAL A 11 3.18 -7.35 -1.49
N GLN A 12 4.38 -6.80 -1.65
CA GLN A 12 5.65 -7.42 -1.25
C GLN A 12 6.43 -6.41 -0.43
N SER A 13 6.92 -6.80 0.74
CA SER A 13 7.76 -5.95 1.60
C SER A 13 9.13 -6.56 1.81
N VAL A 14 10.13 -5.72 2.03
CA VAL A 14 11.51 -6.13 2.30
C VAL A 14 12.17 -5.14 3.25
N TYR A 15 12.94 -5.65 4.20
CA TYR A 15 13.77 -4.86 5.08
C TYR A 15 15.04 -4.38 4.36
N ILE A 16 15.41 -3.11 4.53
CA ILE A 16 16.58 -2.50 3.90
C ILE A 16 17.65 -2.25 4.96
N GLU A 17 18.51 -3.25 5.17
CA GLU A 17 19.57 -3.23 6.19
C GLU A 17 20.50 -2.03 6.02
N SER A 18 20.95 -1.74 4.80
CA SER A 18 21.88 -0.64 4.51
C SER A 18 21.34 0.75 4.80
N GLN A 19 20.02 0.90 4.96
CA GLN A 19 19.38 2.16 5.31
C GLN A 19 18.85 2.15 6.73
N SER A 20 19.04 1.08 7.50
CA SER A 20 18.50 0.91 8.84
C SER A 20 19.61 1.04 9.89
N SER A 21 19.22 1.43 11.10
CA SER A 21 20.10 1.49 12.27
C SER A 21 19.29 0.96 13.47
N PRO A 22 19.41 -0.34 13.79
CA PRO A 22 18.70 -0.92 14.93
C PRO A 22 19.10 -0.28 16.27
N GLU A 23 20.34 0.20 16.41
CA GLU A 23 20.81 0.93 17.59
C GLU A 23 20.11 2.27 17.81
N ASP A 24 19.63 2.91 16.74
CA ASP A 24 18.85 4.14 16.77
C ASP A 24 17.33 3.89 16.64
N GLU A 25 16.89 2.64 16.88
CA GLU A 25 15.49 2.21 16.71
C GLU A 25 14.93 2.60 15.33
N ARG A 26 15.73 2.46 14.26
CA ARG A 26 15.36 2.97 12.94
C ARG A 26 15.36 1.85 11.89
N TYR A 27 14.19 1.28 11.62
CA TYR A 27 14.02 0.15 10.69
C TYR A 27 13.35 0.59 9.39
N VAL A 28 14.07 0.49 8.27
CA VAL A 28 13.56 0.87 6.94
C VAL A 28 13.05 -0.35 6.21
N PHE A 29 11.85 -0.22 5.67
CA PHE A 29 11.24 -1.21 4.80
C PHE A 29 10.91 -0.57 3.46
N ALA A 30 11.19 -1.29 2.37
CA ALA A 30 10.61 -1.01 1.08
C ALA A 30 9.39 -1.91 0.88
N TYR A 31 8.35 -1.40 0.25
CA TYR A 31 7.20 -2.19 -0.16
C TYR A 31 6.83 -1.90 -1.61
N THR A 32 6.51 -2.95 -2.35
CA THR A 32 6.07 -2.90 -3.75
C THR A 32 4.62 -3.33 -3.82
N ILE A 33 3.77 -2.48 -4.40
CA ILE A 33 2.34 -2.75 -4.57
C ILE A 33 2.04 -2.89 -6.05
N SER A 34 1.26 -3.92 -6.37
CA SER A 34 0.69 -4.13 -7.71
C SER A 34 -0.82 -3.99 -7.63
N ILE A 35 -1.37 -3.11 -8.46
CA ILE A 35 -2.79 -2.82 -8.57
C ILE A 35 -3.24 -3.36 -9.93
N HIS A 36 -3.99 -4.46 -9.94
CA HIS A 36 -4.49 -5.08 -11.16
C HIS A 36 -5.95 -4.74 -11.37
N ASN A 37 -6.26 -4.01 -12.46
CA ASN A 37 -7.62 -3.73 -12.84
C ASN A 37 -8.25 -4.93 -13.57
N LEU A 38 -9.16 -5.64 -12.90
CA LEU A 38 -9.93 -6.75 -13.47
C LEU A 38 -11.36 -6.32 -13.87
N ASN A 39 -11.65 -5.02 -13.83
CA ASN A 39 -12.89 -4.45 -14.36
C ASN A 39 -12.85 -4.40 -15.89
N LYS A 40 -14.01 -4.11 -16.49
CA LYS A 40 -14.14 -3.89 -17.94
C LYS A 40 -13.91 -2.44 -18.37
N CYS A 41 -13.79 -1.52 -17.41
CA CYS A 41 -13.54 -0.10 -17.63
C CYS A 41 -12.24 0.34 -16.97
N ALA A 42 -11.64 1.42 -17.49
CA ALA A 42 -10.47 2.03 -16.89
C ALA A 42 -10.81 2.63 -15.52
N ILE A 43 -9.83 2.63 -14.62
CA ILE A 43 -9.96 3.20 -13.28
C ILE A 43 -8.78 4.11 -13.00
N ARG A 44 -8.98 5.18 -12.25
CA ARG A 44 -7.89 6.07 -11.83
C ARG A 44 -7.79 6.11 -10.31
N LEU A 45 -6.56 5.97 -9.81
CA LEU A 45 -6.26 6.16 -8.40
C LEU A 45 -6.17 7.65 -8.10
N LEU A 46 -6.94 8.12 -7.12
CA LEU A 46 -6.99 9.52 -6.72
C LEU A 46 -6.23 9.78 -5.43
N ARG A 47 -6.48 8.97 -4.39
CA ARG A 47 -5.91 9.15 -3.05
C ARG A 47 -5.59 7.83 -2.40
N ARG A 48 -4.74 7.89 -1.39
CA ARG A 48 -4.38 6.76 -0.52
C ARG A 48 -4.61 7.13 0.94
N TYR A 49 -5.00 6.13 1.70
CA TYR A 49 -4.97 6.13 3.15
C TYR A 49 -4.15 4.93 3.63
N TRP A 50 -3.31 5.14 4.62
CA TRP A 50 -2.54 4.12 5.31
C TRP A 50 -2.78 4.21 6.82
N LEU A 51 -2.98 3.07 7.45
CA LEU A 51 -2.85 2.83 8.87
C LEU A 51 -1.60 1.96 9.07
N ILE A 52 -0.64 2.49 9.80
CA ILE A 52 0.62 1.83 10.12
C ILE A 52 0.62 1.51 11.61
N THR A 53 0.81 0.25 11.98
CA THR A 53 0.81 -0.20 13.37
C THR A 53 2.17 -0.82 13.69
N ASN A 54 2.88 -0.28 14.68
CA ASN A 54 4.17 -0.80 15.11
C ASN A 54 4.00 -2.01 16.08
N ALA A 55 5.11 -2.64 16.50
CA ALA A 55 5.05 -3.83 17.36
C ALA A 55 4.52 -3.56 18.78
N GLN A 56 4.52 -2.30 19.25
CA GLN A 56 3.91 -1.91 20.54
C GLN A 56 2.43 -1.56 20.40
N GLY A 57 1.87 -1.61 19.19
CA GLY A 57 0.47 -1.24 18.93
C GLY A 57 0.25 0.25 18.73
N ASN A 58 1.30 1.07 18.65
CA ASN A 58 1.16 2.48 18.29
C ASN A 58 0.79 2.59 16.81
N THR A 59 -0.16 3.47 16.50
CA THR A 59 -0.67 3.67 15.14
C THR A 59 -0.27 5.02 14.57
N THR A 60 -0.05 5.07 13.26
CA THR A 60 0.17 6.29 12.48
C THR A 60 -0.71 6.26 11.24
N GLU A 61 -1.46 7.34 11.02
CA GLU A 61 -2.27 7.52 9.82
C GLU A 61 -1.54 8.37 8.80
N VAL A 62 -1.51 7.94 7.54
CA VAL A 62 -0.97 8.71 6.42
C VAL A 62 -2.02 8.83 5.33
N ARG A 63 -2.32 10.07 4.92
CA ARG A 63 -3.24 10.39 3.82
C ARG A 63 -2.52 11.20 2.77
N GLY A 64 -2.84 10.98 1.51
CA GLY A 64 -2.26 11.78 0.44
C GLY A 64 -2.88 11.51 -0.93
N GLU A 65 -2.65 12.44 -1.85
CA GLU A 65 -3.05 12.28 -3.24
C GLU A 65 -2.11 11.33 -3.97
N GLY A 66 -2.70 10.50 -4.82
CA GLY A 66 -1.98 9.57 -5.67
C GLY A 66 -1.16 8.54 -4.91
N VAL A 67 -0.18 7.99 -5.60
CA VAL A 67 0.90 7.15 -5.10
C VAL A 67 2.20 7.61 -5.77
N VAL A 68 3.29 7.71 -5.01
CA VAL A 68 4.61 8.14 -5.53
C VAL A 68 4.60 9.45 -6.37
N GLY A 69 3.64 10.35 -6.10
CA GLY A 69 3.47 11.61 -6.84
C GLY A 69 2.58 11.51 -8.09
N GLU A 70 1.98 10.36 -8.36
CA GLU A 70 1.17 10.09 -9.55
C GLU A 70 -0.26 9.66 -9.20
N GLN A 71 -1.21 9.99 -10.09
CA GLN A 71 -2.58 9.47 -10.08
C GLN A 71 -2.78 8.54 -11.29
N PRO A 72 -2.31 7.28 -11.22
CA PRO A 72 -2.27 6.41 -12.38
C PRO A 72 -3.66 6.08 -12.90
N LEU A 73 -3.82 6.14 -14.22
CA LEU A 73 -4.91 5.53 -14.96
C LEU A 73 -4.53 4.08 -15.27
N ILE A 74 -5.37 3.13 -14.88
CA ILE A 74 -5.13 1.69 -15.03
C ILE A 74 -6.19 1.13 -15.98
N GLU A 75 -5.76 0.74 -17.17
CA GLU A 75 -6.63 0.19 -18.21
C GLU A 75 -7.17 -1.19 -17.85
N PRO A 76 -8.34 -1.61 -18.38
CA PRO A 76 -8.90 -2.94 -18.18
C PRO A 76 -7.88 -4.05 -18.46
N GLY A 77 -7.74 -5.00 -17.53
CA GLY A 77 -6.83 -6.13 -17.64
C GLY A 77 -5.36 -5.81 -17.38
N THR A 78 -5.00 -4.54 -17.16
CA THR A 78 -3.60 -4.10 -16.94
C THR A 78 -3.29 -3.89 -15.46
N GLN A 79 -2.01 -3.80 -15.14
CA GLN A 79 -1.52 -3.53 -13.79
C GLN A 79 -0.68 -2.26 -13.73
N TYR A 80 -0.78 -1.56 -12.60
CA TYR A 80 0.18 -0.52 -12.20
C TYR A 80 0.99 -1.04 -11.01
N ARG A 81 2.31 -0.85 -11.05
CA ARG A 81 3.23 -1.31 -10.00
C ARG A 81 4.10 -0.15 -9.56
N TYR A 82 4.23 0.03 -8.24
CA TYR A 82 5.12 1.03 -7.67
C TYR A 82 5.78 0.52 -6.39
N THR A 83 6.92 1.12 -6.05
CA THR A 83 7.66 0.84 -4.82
C THR A 83 7.77 2.12 -3.98
N SER A 84 7.58 2.00 -2.68
CA SER A 84 7.75 3.09 -1.71
C SER A 84 8.38 2.55 -0.43
N GLY A 85 8.55 3.41 0.58
CA GLY A 85 9.23 3.06 1.82
C GLY A 85 8.45 3.47 3.06
N ALA A 86 8.66 2.73 4.15
CA ALA A 86 8.19 3.06 5.49
C ALA A 86 9.35 2.92 6.48
N VAL A 87 9.36 3.79 7.49
CA VAL A 87 10.31 3.72 8.60
C VAL A 87 9.51 3.39 9.85
N LEU A 88 9.94 2.37 10.59
CA LEU A 88 9.35 2.00 11.87
C LEU A 88 10.39 2.12 12.98
N GLU A 89 9.90 2.39 14.19
CA GLU A 89 10.68 2.35 15.43
C GLU A 89 10.88 0.91 15.95
N THR A 90 10.32 -0.07 15.26
CA THR A 90 10.32 -1.47 15.66
C THR A 90 10.77 -2.41 14.55
N PRO A 91 11.35 -3.57 14.91
CA PRO A 91 11.81 -4.57 13.94
C PRO A 91 10.65 -5.26 13.19
N MET A 92 9.40 -5.04 13.62
CA MET A 92 8.21 -5.48 12.93
C MET A 92 7.04 -4.49 13.08
N GLY A 93 6.07 -4.58 12.19
CA GLY A 93 4.80 -3.86 12.24
C GLY A 93 3.86 -4.35 11.13
N THR A 94 2.71 -3.71 11.02
CA THR A 94 1.75 -3.94 9.94
C THR A 94 1.37 -2.64 9.25
N MET A 95 0.98 -2.76 8.00
CA MET A 95 0.35 -1.69 7.24
C MET A 95 -0.94 -2.20 6.61
N GLU A 96 -1.97 -1.36 6.62
CA GLU A 96 -3.25 -1.59 5.96
C GLU A 96 -3.84 -0.25 5.51
N GLY A 97 -4.89 -0.26 4.71
CA GLY A 97 -5.52 0.98 4.27
C GLY A 97 -6.37 0.79 3.04
N HIS A 98 -6.59 1.86 2.28
CA HIS A 98 -7.37 1.81 1.07
C HIS A 98 -6.95 2.88 0.06
N TYR A 99 -7.29 2.63 -1.21
CA TYR A 99 -7.26 3.63 -2.26
C TYR A 99 -8.65 4.18 -2.53
N GLU A 100 -8.73 5.49 -2.76
CA GLU A 100 -9.88 6.11 -3.41
C GLU A 100 -9.66 6.10 -4.92
N MET A 101 -10.62 5.54 -5.64
CA MET A 101 -10.59 5.35 -7.09
C MET A 101 -11.78 6.04 -7.76
N ILE A 102 -11.65 6.34 -9.05
CA ILE A 102 -12.75 6.78 -9.91
C ILE A 102 -12.79 5.95 -11.19
N ASP A 103 -13.99 5.56 -11.62
CA ASP A 103 -14.20 4.88 -12.91
C ASP A 103 -14.42 5.88 -14.06
N THR A 104 -14.57 5.36 -15.28
CA THR A 104 -14.84 6.18 -16.48
C THR A 104 -16.18 6.91 -16.46
N ASP A 105 -17.13 6.48 -15.62
CA ASP A 105 -18.44 7.11 -15.46
C ASP A 105 -18.42 8.18 -14.35
N GLY A 106 -17.25 8.43 -13.75
CA GLY A 106 -17.08 9.39 -12.66
C GLY A 106 -17.52 8.85 -11.30
N ARG A 107 -17.79 7.55 -11.15
CA ARG A 107 -18.19 6.96 -9.87
C ARG A 107 -16.96 6.74 -8.99
N LEU A 108 -17.06 7.23 -7.76
CA LEU A 108 -16.05 7.01 -6.73
C LEU A 108 -16.27 5.66 -6.03
N PHE A 109 -15.18 4.96 -5.77
CA PHE A 109 -15.18 3.72 -4.97
C PHE A 109 -13.86 3.54 -4.23
N GLN A 110 -13.88 2.70 -3.20
CA GLN A 110 -12.69 2.36 -2.41
C GLN A 110 -12.23 0.93 -2.73
N ILE A 111 -10.91 0.74 -2.69
CA ILE A 111 -10.27 -0.57 -2.77
C ILE A 111 -9.40 -0.75 -1.53
N GLU A 112 -9.74 -1.75 -0.72
CA GLU A 112 -8.96 -2.12 0.47
C GLU A 112 -7.59 -2.67 0.07
N ILE A 113 -6.59 -2.29 0.86
CA ILE A 113 -5.25 -2.85 0.84
C ILE A 113 -5.20 -3.83 2.01
N PRO A 114 -4.99 -5.14 1.75
CA PRO A 114 -4.96 -6.13 2.81
C PRO A 114 -3.83 -5.83 3.78
N VAL A 115 -4.02 -6.18 5.06
CA VAL A 115 -2.97 -6.08 6.06
C VAL A 115 -1.74 -6.86 5.60
N PHE A 116 -0.58 -6.20 5.58
CA PHE A 116 0.70 -6.85 5.31
C PHE A 116 1.73 -6.51 6.38
N ARG A 117 2.66 -7.43 6.59
CA ARG A 117 3.71 -7.30 7.59
C ARG A 117 4.91 -6.56 7.02
N LEU A 118 5.47 -5.68 7.82
CA LEU A 118 6.83 -5.18 7.70
C LEU A 118 7.62 -5.89 8.79
N ALA A 119 8.59 -6.74 8.43
CA ALA A 119 9.33 -7.51 9.42
C ALA A 119 10.73 -7.84 8.93
N LEU A 120 11.68 -7.96 9.85
CA LEU A 120 12.97 -8.57 9.58
C LEU A 120 12.76 -9.99 9.01
N PRO A 121 13.58 -10.45 8.04
CA PRO A 121 13.45 -11.78 7.46
C PRO A 121 13.45 -12.92 8.49
N THR A 122 14.21 -12.76 9.58
CA THR A 122 14.31 -13.71 10.70
C THR A 122 13.03 -13.85 11.52
N LEU A 123 12.05 -12.96 11.34
CA LEU A 123 10.79 -12.91 12.09
C LEU A 123 9.58 -13.38 11.25
N ILE A 124 9.81 -13.79 9.99
CA ILE A 124 8.78 -14.31 9.08
C ILE A 124 8.86 -15.85 9.10
N ASN A 125 8.19 -16.48 10.06
CA ASN A 125 7.96 -17.93 10.07
C ASN A 125 6.61 -18.29 9.44
#